data_AF-A0A9D9C004-F1
#
_entry.id   AF-A0A9D9C004-F1
#
_cell.length_a   1.000
_cell.length_b   1.000
_cell.length_c   1.000
_cell.angle_alpha   90.00
_cell.angle_beta   90.00
_cell.angle_gamma   90.00
#
_symmetry.space_group_name_H-M   'P 1'
#
loop_
_entity.id
_entity.type
_entity.pdbx_description
1 polymer ?
#
loop_
_entity_poly.entity_id
_entity_poly.type
_entity_poly.pdbx_seq_one_letter_code
_entity_poly.pdbx_strand_id
1 'polypeptide(L)'
;MNIKTIKKLFIFLLLISAICLVGCELDPSGNGGSGGSGSSGGSSGSGSSSGSGGNSGNQKEFVYHEIEPDEFSDDTIAILSNGYRLIWTDEFNYTGSPDPAKWNYEVGGGGWGNNESQFYTNRDDNSYVSDGYLTITAKKESLSGYSYTSARLTSKNKGDFKYGYIEFRAILPEGLGTWPALWMMPTESVYGGWPNSGEIDIMETTGKNPNYIQGTTHTTVSQGGGVGGATTCPTSTKDWNLYASEWDETGIKIIDNGKTYFTYTHSPS
;
A
#
# COMPACT_ATOMS: atom_id res chain seq x y z
N MET A 1 -10.44 -12.04 15.30
CA MET A 1 -11.40 -11.86 14.20
C MET A 1 -10.86 -12.60 12.99
N ASN A 2 -11.67 -13.33 12.23
CA ASN A 2 -11.22 -14.09 11.06
C ASN A 2 -10.97 -13.12 9.88
N ILE A 3 -9.88 -13.25 9.14
CA ILE A 3 -9.60 -12.40 7.97
C ILE A 3 -10.73 -12.45 6.93
N LYS A 4 -11.49 -13.56 6.88
CA LYS A 4 -12.68 -13.73 6.05
C LYS A 4 -13.86 -12.85 6.46
N THR A 5 -13.82 -12.27 7.65
CA THR A 5 -14.88 -11.41 8.18
C THR A 5 -14.69 -9.94 7.80
N ILE A 6 -13.49 -9.48 7.44
CA ILE A 6 -13.35 -8.13 6.88
C ILE A 6 -14.04 -8.12 5.50
N LYS A 7 -15.11 -7.33 5.37
CA LYS A 7 -15.93 -7.31 4.16
C LYS A 7 -15.35 -6.44 3.07
N LYS A 8 -14.87 -5.24 3.45
CA LYS A 8 -14.20 -4.28 2.59
C LYS A 8 -13.36 -3.34 3.44
N LEU A 9 -12.19 -2.98 2.96
CA LEU A 9 -11.35 -1.95 3.54
C LEU A 9 -11.16 -0.79 2.54
N PHE A 10 -11.01 0.42 3.05
CA PHE A 10 -10.57 1.58 2.30
C PHE A 10 -9.24 2.10 2.84
N ILE A 11 -8.53 2.86 2.03
CA ILE A 11 -7.17 3.33 2.28
C ILE A 11 -7.20 4.66 3.01
N PHE A 12 -6.24 4.86 3.91
CA PHE A 12 -5.89 6.11 4.54
C PHE A 12 -4.46 6.55 4.18
N LEU A 13 -4.31 7.83 3.87
CA LEU A 13 -3.01 8.48 3.69
C LEU A 13 -2.77 9.54 4.77
N LEU A 14 -1.64 9.43 5.46
CA LEU A 14 -1.15 10.41 6.41
C LEU A 14 0.30 10.78 6.06
N LEU A 15 0.52 12.04 5.71
CA LEU A 15 1.85 12.69 5.54
C LEU A 15 2.82 12.06 4.54
N ILE A 16 2.43 11.92 3.27
CA ILE A 16 3.23 11.23 2.27
C ILE A 16 3.07 11.90 0.90
N SER A 17 4.11 11.78 0.06
CA SER A 17 3.91 11.82 -1.38
C SER A 17 3.63 10.42 -1.91
N ALA A 18 2.41 10.15 -2.40
CA ALA A 18 2.02 8.83 -2.90
C ALA A 18 1.95 8.85 -4.43
N ILE A 19 2.43 7.79 -5.06
CA ILE A 19 2.21 7.43 -6.46
C ILE A 19 1.69 5.99 -6.46
N CYS A 20 0.65 5.74 -7.23
CA CYS A 20 0.07 4.42 -7.47
C CYS A 20 -0.60 3.80 -6.23
N LEU A 21 -1.85 3.41 -6.42
CA LEU A 21 -2.61 2.65 -5.45
C LEU A 21 -3.20 1.47 -6.17
N VAL A 22 -2.44 0.41 -6.27
CA VAL A 22 -2.91 -0.78 -6.95
C VAL A 22 -3.99 -1.41 -6.07
N GLY A 23 -5.25 -1.45 -6.48
CA GLY A 23 -6.16 -2.48 -6.00
C GLY A 23 -6.12 -3.61 -7.02
N CYS A 24 -5.80 -4.84 -6.62
CA CYS A 24 -5.85 -5.96 -7.56
C CYS A 24 -6.58 -7.18 -7.03
N GLU A 25 -7.39 -7.83 -7.87
CA GLU A 25 -7.92 -9.16 -7.58
C GLU A 25 -7.07 -10.25 -8.27
N LEU A 26 -7.00 -11.45 -7.69
CA LEU A 26 -6.39 -12.61 -8.34
C LEU A 26 -7.19 -12.93 -9.62
N ASP A 27 -6.51 -13.08 -10.76
CA ASP A 27 -7.17 -13.53 -11.99
C ASP A 27 -7.57 -15.03 -11.87
N PRO A 28 -8.87 -15.37 -11.84
CA PRO A 28 -9.31 -16.75 -11.76
C PRO A 28 -9.04 -17.55 -13.05
N SER A 29 -8.65 -16.89 -14.15
CA SER A 29 -8.54 -17.53 -15.47
C SER A 29 -7.29 -18.40 -15.65
N GLY A 30 -6.23 -18.20 -14.84
CA GLY A 30 -5.09 -19.12 -14.74
C GLY A 30 -4.47 -19.56 -16.07
N ASN A 31 -4.62 -18.80 -17.16
CA ASN A 31 -4.12 -19.20 -18.47
C ASN A 31 -2.80 -18.48 -18.73
N GLY A 32 -1.76 -18.90 -18.00
CA GLY A 32 -0.39 -18.66 -18.44
C GLY A 32 -0.23 -19.25 -19.83
N GLY A 33 -0.21 -18.37 -20.84
CA GLY A 33 -0.08 -18.74 -22.24
C GLY A 33 1.19 -19.56 -22.46
N SER A 34 1.00 -20.88 -22.56
CA SER A 34 1.99 -21.79 -23.13
C SER A 34 1.99 -21.58 -24.65
N GLY A 35 2.90 -20.74 -25.14
CA GLY A 35 3.20 -20.60 -26.56
C GLY A 35 3.95 -21.83 -27.06
N GLY A 36 3.24 -22.76 -27.68
CA GLY A 36 3.80 -23.95 -28.29
C GLY A 36 4.52 -23.70 -29.62
N SER A 37 5.77 -24.18 -29.68
CA SER A 37 6.41 -24.91 -30.79
C SER A 37 6.33 -24.39 -32.23
N GLY A 38 7.48 -23.94 -32.74
CA GLY A 38 7.86 -23.97 -34.16
C GLY A 38 9.31 -24.47 -34.31
N SER A 39 9.50 -25.61 -34.97
CA SER A 39 10.81 -26.24 -35.23
C SER A 39 11.50 -25.65 -36.47
N SER A 40 12.83 -25.48 -36.41
CA SER A 40 13.74 -25.80 -37.53
C SER A 40 15.24 -25.68 -37.16
N GLY A 41 16.00 -26.78 -37.32
CA GLY A 41 17.30 -26.74 -38.01
C GLY A 41 18.62 -26.64 -37.21
N GLY A 42 19.16 -27.81 -36.81
CA GLY A 42 20.57 -28.27 -36.87
C GLY A 42 21.79 -27.33 -36.68
N SER A 43 22.69 -27.68 -35.74
CA SER A 43 23.93 -28.45 -35.99
C SER A 43 25.00 -28.27 -34.89
N SER A 44 25.49 -29.41 -34.37
CA SER A 44 26.85 -29.74 -33.88
C SER A 44 27.70 -28.77 -33.04
N GLY A 45 28.07 -29.20 -31.83
CA GLY A 45 29.23 -28.69 -31.09
C GLY A 45 29.38 -29.31 -29.69
N SER A 46 30.23 -30.32 -29.57
CA SER A 46 30.58 -31.07 -28.35
C SER A 46 31.49 -30.30 -27.39
N GLY A 47 31.24 -30.42 -26.08
CA GLY A 47 32.16 -29.99 -25.01
C GLY A 47 31.63 -30.31 -23.62
N SER A 48 32.20 -31.34 -22.98
CA SER A 48 31.89 -31.79 -21.62
C SER A 48 32.84 -31.16 -20.61
N SER A 49 32.34 -30.61 -19.48
CA SER A 49 32.86 -30.90 -18.11
C SER A 49 32.18 -30.07 -17.01
N SER A 50 31.49 -30.79 -16.10
CA SER A 50 31.47 -30.68 -14.63
C SER A 50 31.28 -29.33 -13.90
N GLY A 51 30.22 -29.28 -13.07
CA GLY A 51 30.41 -29.12 -11.61
C GLY A 51 29.70 -27.96 -10.89
N SER A 52 28.77 -28.32 -10.01
CA SER A 52 28.24 -27.58 -8.83
C SER A 52 27.37 -26.35 -9.12
N GLY A 53 26.09 -26.28 -8.73
CA GLY A 53 25.53 -26.63 -7.43
C GLY A 53 25.28 -25.33 -6.65
N GLY A 54 24.14 -24.69 -6.87
CA GLY A 54 23.77 -23.45 -6.20
C GLY A 54 22.32 -23.05 -6.51
N ASN A 55 21.41 -23.50 -5.65
CA ASN A 55 19.99 -23.16 -5.65
C ASN A 55 19.82 -21.69 -5.22
N SER A 56 19.85 -20.75 -6.16
CA SER A 56 19.36 -19.39 -5.93
C SER A 56 17.87 -19.37 -6.20
N GLY A 57 17.07 -19.45 -5.13
CA GLY A 57 15.63 -19.21 -5.23
C GLY A 57 15.38 -17.89 -5.95
N ASN A 58 14.55 -17.95 -7.00
CA ASN A 58 14.11 -16.80 -7.78
C ASN A 58 13.52 -15.76 -6.82
N GLN A 59 14.30 -14.75 -6.45
CA GLN A 59 13.75 -13.50 -5.97
C GLN A 59 13.07 -12.88 -7.19
N LYS A 60 11.74 -12.79 -7.17
CA LYS A 60 11.01 -12.03 -8.18
C LYS A 60 11.45 -10.57 -8.01
N GLU A 61 12.28 -10.11 -8.92
CA GLU A 61 12.62 -8.70 -9.05
C GLU A 61 11.34 -7.98 -9.46
N PHE A 62 10.77 -7.19 -8.55
CA PHE A 62 9.58 -6.39 -8.83
C PHE A 62 10.04 -5.16 -9.62
N VAL A 63 9.84 -5.21 -10.94
CA VAL A 63 10.02 -4.05 -11.82
C VAL A 63 8.75 -3.22 -11.73
N TYR A 64 8.86 -1.99 -11.22
CA TYR A 64 7.80 -1.00 -11.34
C TYR A 64 7.59 -0.71 -12.83
N HIS A 65 6.39 -0.98 -13.32
CA HIS A 65 5.95 -0.54 -14.64
C HIS A 65 5.20 0.77 -14.42
N GLU A 66 5.78 1.87 -14.89
CA GLU A 66 5.05 3.11 -15.09
C GLU A 66 3.94 2.80 -16.09
N ILE A 67 2.68 2.81 -15.64
CA ILE A 67 1.55 2.50 -16.50
C ILE A 67 1.24 3.78 -17.27
N GLU A 68 1.56 3.77 -18.55
CA GLU A 68 1.26 4.89 -19.43
C GLU A 68 -0.27 5.08 -19.53
N PRO A 69 -0.78 6.34 -19.57
CA PRO A 69 -2.22 6.61 -19.55
C PRO A 69 -3.04 5.92 -20.65
N ASP A 70 -2.41 5.55 -21.77
CA ASP A 70 -3.02 4.90 -22.92
C ASP A 70 -3.13 3.37 -22.80
N GLU A 71 -2.52 2.76 -21.79
CA GLU A 71 -2.70 1.33 -21.48
C GLU A 71 -4.07 1.03 -20.83
N PHE A 72 -4.75 2.07 -20.34
CA PHE A 72 -6.14 2.03 -19.86
C PHE A 72 -7.13 2.22 -21.02
N SER A 73 -7.19 1.26 -21.95
CA SER A 73 -8.39 1.05 -22.74
C SER A 73 -9.34 0.13 -21.97
N ASP A 74 -10.66 0.34 -22.10
CA ASP A 74 -11.73 -0.37 -21.37
C ASP A 74 -11.65 -1.93 -21.49
N ASP A 75 -10.81 -2.44 -22.41
CA ASP A 75 -10.60 -3.86 -22.69
C ASP A 75 -9.18 -4.39 -22.37
N THR A 76 -8.22 -3.57 -21.93
CA THR A 76 -6.89 -4.02 -21.50
C THR A 76 -6.74 -3.97 -19.99
N ILE A 77 -7.16 -5.05 -19.35
CA ILE A 77 -6.75 -5.38 -17.99
C ILE A 77 -5.22 -5.42 -17.95
N ALA A 78 -4.59 -4.46 -17.25
CA ALA A 78 -3.18 -4.56 -16.90
C ALA A 78 -3.02 -5.74 -15.93
N ILE A 79 -2.62 -6.90 -16.48
CA ILE A 79 -2.16 -8.03 -15.67
C ILE A 79 -0.75 -7.67 -15.21
N LEU A 80 -0.62 -7.38 -13.93
CA LEU A 80 0.66 -7.16 -13.29
C LEU A 80 1.48 -8.46 -13.35
N SER A 81 2.81 -8.33 -13.40
CA SER A 81 3.76 -9.44 -13.54
C SER A 81 3.66 -10.51 -12.44
N ASN A 82 2.96 -10.20 -11.35
CA ASN A 82 2.67 -11.07 -10.22
C ASN A 82 1.33 -11.84 -10.35
N GLY A 83 0.59 -11.71 -11.46
CA GLY A 83 -0.66 -12.44 -11.73
C GLY A 83 -1.92 -11.75 -11.23
N TYR A 84 -1.82 -10.46 -10.91
CA TYR A 84 -2.89 -9.62 -10.37
C TYR A 84 -3.48 -8.73 -11.47
N ARG A 85 -4.80 -8.49 -11.45
CA ARG A 85 -5.47 -7.54 -12.34
C ARG A 85 -5.66 -6.20 -11.64
N LEU A 86 -5.19 -5.12 -12.23
CA LEU A 86 -5.45 -3.76 -11.75
C LEU A 86 -6.94 -3.40 -11.87
N ILE A 87 -7.57 -3.01 -10.75
CA ILE A 87 -9.00 -2.64 -10.69
C ILE A 87 -9.24 -1.22 -10.17
N TRP A 88 -8.23 -0.57 -9.60
CA TRP A 88 -8.30 0.80 -9.09
C TRP A 88 -6.88 1.34 -9.02
N THR A 89 -6.69 2.63 -9.35
CA THR A 89 -5.44 3.35 -9.11
C THR A 89 -5.67 4.86 -9.04
N ASP A 90 -4.73 5.56 -8.43
CA ASP A 90 -4.49 6.97 -8.63
C ASP A 90 -2.99 7.21 -8.86
N GLU A 91 -2.63 7.51 -10.11
CA GLU A 91 -1.24 7.85 -10.49
C GLU A 91 -0.92 9.33 -10.25
N PHE A 92 -1.90 10.14 -9.81
CA PHE A 92 -1.69 11.57 -9.53
C PHE A 92 -1.15 12.39 -10.71
N ASN A 93 -1.47 11.95 -11.94
CA ASN A 93 -1.14 12.62 -13.20
C ASN A 93 -2.06 13.80 -13.52
N TYR A 94 -2.28 14.68 -12.54
CA TYR A 94 -3.07 15.90 -12.67
C TYR A 94 -2.47 17.02 -11.81
N THR A 95 -3.10 18.20 -11.79
CA THR A 95 -2.68 19.30 -10.92
C THR A 95 -3.89 19.88 -10.20
N GLY A 96 -3.80 20.04 -8.88
CA GLY A 96 -4.88 20.54 -8.04
C GLY A 96 -5.10 19.70 -6.79
N SER A 97 -6.26 19.87 -6.17
CA SER A 97 -6.66 19.04 -5.03
C SER A 97 -6.83 17.56 -5.45
N PRO A 98 -6.61 16.59 -4.54
CA PRO A 98 -6.98 15.19 -4.70
C PRO A 98 -8.33 14.96 -5.40
N ASP A 99 -8.37 14.01 -6.34
CA ASP A 99 -9.55 13.72 -7.15
C ASP A 99 -10.75 13.35 -6.23
N PRO A 100 -11.83 14.15 -6.20
CA PRO A 100 -12.97 13.89 -5.34
C PRO A 100 -13.76 12.64 -5.76
N ALA A 101 -13.52 12.07 -6.94
CA ALA A 101 -14.06 10.75 -7.30
C ALA A 101 -13.32 9.60 -6.58
N LYS A 102 -12.08 9.81 -6.13
CA LYS A 102 -11.24 8.80 -5.48
C LYS A 102 -11.02 9.04 -3.99
N TRP A 103 -10.96 10.31 -3.57
CA TRP A 103 -10.51 10.69 -2.22
C TRP A 103 -11.54 11.52 -1.45
N ASN A 104 -11.68 11.22 -0.16
CA ASN A 104 -12.36 12.03 0.83
C ASN A 104 -11.35 12.68 1.76
N TYR A 105 -11.76 13.74 2.44
CA TYR A 105 -11.00 14.37 3.52
C TYR A 105 -11.63 14.04 4.87
N GLU A 106 -10.82 13.60 5.82
CA GLU A 106 -11.19 13.65 7.23
C GLU A 106 -10.66 14.95 7.84
N VAL A 107 -11.57 15.87 8.15
CA VAL A 107 -11.26 17.21 8.66
C VAL A 107 -11.54 17.26 10.16
N GLY A 108 -10.56 17.69 10.94
CA GLY A 108 -10.71 17.84 12.38
C GLY A 108 -9.43 17.62 13.18
N GLY A 109 -9.52 17.98 14.46
CA GLY A 109 -8.54 17.61 15.49
C GLY A 109 -9.16 16.62 16.47
N GLY A 110 -8.72 16.68 17.72
CA GLY A 110 -9.26 15.84 18.81
C GLY A 110 -8.44 14.59 19.09
N GLY A 111 -7.22 14.52 18.54
CA GLY A 111 -6.23 13.51 18.87
C GLY A 111 -6.41 12.17 18.16
N TRP A 112 -7.51 11.95 17.44
CA TRP A 112 -7.72 10.79 16.56
C TRP A 112 -7.49 9.42 17.24
N GLY A 113 -7.75 9.34 18.55
CA GLY A 113 -7.52 8.14 19.37
C GLY A 113 -6.11 8.02 19.94
N ASN A 114 -5.16 8.83 19.46
CA ASN A 114 -3.72 8.70 19.75
C ASN A 114 -3.07 9.97 20.33
N ASN A 115 -3.86 10.92 20.84
CA ASN A 115 -3.38 12.23 21.30
C ASN A 115 -2.59 13.02 20.24
N GLU A 116 -2.95 12.84 18.96
CA GLU A 116 -2.39 13.56 17.83
C GLU A 116 -2.57 15.09 17.94
N SER A 117 -1.56 15.84 17.53
CA SER A 117 -1.47 17.30 17.77
C SER A 117 -1.92 18.16 16.60
N GLN A 118 -2.19 17.57 15.44
CA GLN A 118 -2.58 18.27 14.23
C GLN A 118 -4.10 18.39 14.08
N PHE A 119 -4.51 19.45 13.39
CA PHE A 119 -5.84 19.58 12.83
C PHE A 119 -5.78 19.20 11.34
N TYR A 120 -6.43 18.09 10.95
CA TYR A 120 -6.51 17.73 9.53
C TYR A 120 -7.43 18.69 8.79
N THR A 121 -7.03 19.08 7.58
CA THR A 121 -7.75 20.02 6.73
C THR A 121 -8.03 19.44 5.35
N ASN A 122 -8.86 20.15 4.57
CA ASN A 122 -9.04 19.98 3.14
C ASN A 122 -8.43 21.14 2.34
N ARG A 123 -7.40 21.81 2.88
CA ARG A 123 -6.69 22.90 2.20
C ARG A 123 -5.63 22.34 1.26
N ASP A 124 -5.46 22.98 0.12
CA ASP A 124 -4.35 22.70 -0.81
C ASP A 124 -2.97 22.82 -0.13
N ASP A 125 -2.86 23.69 0.88
CA ASP A 125 -1.68 23.81 1.74
C ASP A 125 -1.26 22.52 2.45
N ASN A 126 -2.19 21.59 2.67
CA ASN A 126 -1.94 20.34 3.38
C ASN A 126 -2.02 19.12 2.47
N SER A 127 -2.69 19.19 1.33
CA SER A 127 -2.69 18.14 0.30
C SER A 127 -2.82 18.75 -1.09
N TYR A 128 -1.85 18.50 -1.96
CA TYR A 128 -1.89 19.01 -3.32
C TYR A 128 -1.24 18.03 -4.28
N VAL A 129 -1.79 17.91 -5.47
CA VAL A 129 -1.23 17.09 -6.55
C VAL A 129 -0.55 18.02 -7.54
N SER A 130 0.71 17.73 -7.82
CA SER A 130 1.51 18.38 -8.86
C SER A 130 2.69 17.48 -9.23
N ASP A 131 3.26 17.69 -10.42
CA ASP A 131 4.49 17.00 -10.84
C ASP A 131 4.42 15.45 -10.81
N GLY A 132 3.21 14.90 -11.00
CA GLY A 132 2.98 13.45 -11.04
C GLY A 132 2.89 12.78 -9.67
N TYR A 133 2.71 13.53 -8.58
CA TYR A 133 2.50 12.97 -7.25
C TYR A 133 1.58 13.82 -6.38
N LEU A 134 0.87 13.14 -5.47
CA LEU A 134 0.27 13.81 -4.32
C LEU A 134 1.37 14.25 -3.37
N THR A 135 1.22 15.38 -2.69
CA THR A 135 2.02 15.80 -1.54
C THR A 135 1.09 16.05 -0.36
N ILE A 136 1.27 15.34 0.77
CA ILE A 136 0.64 15.69 2.05
C ILE A 136 1.64 16.38 2.96
N THR A 137 1.32 17.60 3.41
CA THR A 137 2.24 18.45 4.19
C THR A 137 1.73 18.68 5.60
N ALA A 138 2.54 18.31 6.60
CA ALA A 138 2.38 18.77 7.98
C ALA A 138 2.96 20.16 8.11
N LYS A 139 2.18 21.12 8.59
CA LYS A 139 2.63 22.50 8.77
C LYS A 139 2.51 22.88 10.23
N LYS A 140 3.53 23.58 10.75
CA LYS A 140 3.43 24.27 12.02
C LYS A 140 2.72 25.60 11.79
N GLU A 141 1.42 25.61 12.06
CA GLU A 141 0.58 26.79 11.94
C GLU A 141 -0.56 26.73 12.97
N SER A 142 -1.07 27.89 13.37
CA SER A 142 -2.22 27.95 14.28
C SER A 142 -3.53 27.88 13.51
N LEU A 143 -4.30 26.82 13.71
CA LEU A 143 -5.63 26.66 13.11
C LEU A 143 -6.56 25.95 14.09
N SER A 144 -7.76 26.49 14.30
CA SER A 144 -8.81 25.86 15.13
C SER A 144 -8.35 25.45 16.54
N GLY A 145 -7.40 26.19 17.13
CA GLY A 145 -6.84 25.89 18.46
C GLY A 145 -5.70 24.87 18.48
N TYR A 146 -5.26 24.38 17.32
CA TYR A 146 -4.13 23.47 17.17
C TYR A 146 -2.89 24.21 16.67
N SER A 147 -1.70 23.66 16.93
CA SER A 147 -0.41 24.24 16.52
C SER A 147 0.19 23.59 15.27
N TYR A 148 -0.50 22.60 14.72
CA TYR A 148 -0.12 21.91 13.51
C TYR A 148 -1.35 21.64 12.64
N THR A 149 -1.16 21.64 11.33
CA THR A 149 -2.14 21.18 10.34
C THR A 149 -1.53 20.05 9.52
N SER A 150 -2.39 19.21 8.93
CA SER A 150 -2.00 18.14 8.01
C SER A 150 -3.21 17.78 7.14
N ALA A 151 -3.11 16.73 6.31
CA ALA A 151 -4.25 16.11 5.65
C ALA A 151 -4.33 14.61 5.97
N ARG A 152 -5.57 14.10 6.00
CA ARG A 152 -5.90 12.69 6.15
C ARG A 152 -6.91 12.34 5.05
N LEU A 153 -6.43 11.64 4.03
CA LEU A 153 -7.24 11.28 2.87
C LEU A 153 -7.78 9.86 2.99
N THR A 154 -9.00 9.62 2.53
CA THR A 154 -9.62 8.29 2.58
C THR A 154 -10.29 7.90 1.27
N SER A 155 -10.18 6.63 0.87
CA SER A 155 -10.90 6.11 -0.30
C SER A 155 -12.28 5.52 0.04
N LYS A 156 -12.82 5.79 1.24
CA LYS A 156 -14.08 5.21 1.72
C LYS A 156 -15.22 5.44 0.72
N ASN A 157 -15.90 4.35 0.33
CA ASN A 157 -16.98 4.34 -0.67
C ASN A 157 -16.58 4.83 -2.08
N LYS A 158 -15.28 4.88 -2.40
CA LYS A 158 -14.74 5.31 -3.70
C LYS A 158 -13.79 4.28 -4.29
N GLY A 159 -12.86 3.79 -3.46
CA GLY A 159 -12.02 2.63 -3.71
C GLY A 159 -11.97 1.78 -2.45
N ASP A 160 -12.76 0.72 -2.41
CA ASP A 160 -12.80 -0.19 -1.27
C ASP A 160 -12.79 -1.66 -1.69
N PHE A 161 -11.95 -2.45 -1.05
CA PHE A 161 -11.53 -3.75 -1.56
C PHE A 161 -11.71 -4.85 -0.53
N LYS A 162 -12.02 -6.04 -1.01
CA LYS A 162 -11.90 -7.27 -0.24
C LYS A 162 -10.83 -8.11 -0.90
N TYR A 163 -9.77 -8.41 -0.15
CA TYR A 163 -8.58 -9.06 -0.68
C TYR A 163 -7.87 -8.21 -1.75
N GLY A 164 -6.73 -8.72 -2.16
CA GLY A 164 -5.95 -8.18 -3.25
C GLY A 164 -4.52 -7.82 -2.89
N TYR A 165 -3.85 -7.27 -3.88
CA TYR A 165 -2.58 -6.58 -3.70
C TYR A 165 -2.86 -5.09 -3.61
N ILE A 166 -2.40 -4.44 -2.54
CA ILE A 166 -2.48 -3.01 -2.28
C ILE A 166 -1.07 -2.46 -2.17
N GLU A 167 -0.66 -1.55 -3.05
CA GLU A 167 0.68 -0.97 -3.06
C GLU A 167 0.63 0.55 -3.12
N PHE A 168 1.59 1.18 -2.45
CA PHE A 168 1.84 2.61 -2.45
C PHE A 168 3.31 2.83 -2.80
N ARG A 169 3.60 3.76 -3.72
CA ARG A 169 4.97 4.26 -3.93
C ARG A 169 5.12 5.60 -3.22
N ALA A 170 6.06 5.70 -2.28
CA ALA A 170 6.14 6.87 -1.41
C ALA A 170 7.56 7.26 -0.96
N ILE A 171 7.72 8.56 -0.70
CA ILE A 171 8.81 9.13 0.10
C ILE A 171 8.21 9.64 1.41
N LEU A 172 8.82 9.26 2.53
CA LEU A 172 8.35 9.59 3.87
C LEU A 172 9.01 10.88 4.39
N PRO A 173 8.29 11.68 5.19
CA PRO A 173 8.82 12.92 5.75
C PRO A 173 9.84 12.65 6.85
N GLU A 174 10.86 13.51 6.92
CA GLU A 174 11.74 13.63 8.07
C GLU A 174 11.15 14.57 9.13
N GLY A 175 11.63 14.44 10.38
CA GLY A 175 11.39 15.40 11.44
C GLY A 175 10.75 14.80 12.69
N LEU A 176 11.31 15.10 13.85
CA LEU A 176 10.77 14.61 15.13
C LEU A 176 9.31 15.02 15.29
N GLY A 177 8.47 14.04 15.66
CA GLY A 177 7.03 14.22 15.84
C GLY A 177 6.18 13.95 14.61
N THR A 178 6.77 13.71 13.43
CA THR A 178 6.02 13.17 12.29
C THR A 178 5.67 11.71 12.55
N TRP A 179 4.49 11.30 12.07
CA TRP A 179 4.01 9.93 12.06
C TRP A 179 3.26 9.70 10.75
N PRO A 180 3.98 9.48 9.63
CA PRO A 180 3.34 9.10 8.38
C PRO A 180 2.78 7.68 8.47
N ALA A 181 1.63 7.47 7.84
CA ALA A 181 0.93 6.19 7.83
C ALA A 181 0.24 5.94 6.49
N LEU A 182 0.38 4.70 6.00
CA LEU A 182 -0.36 4.10 4.89
C LEU A 182 -1.07 2.88 5.44
N TRP A 183 -2.38 2.96 5.51
CA TRP A 183 -3.15 1.97 6.26
C TRP A 183 -4.55 1.82 5.71
N MET A 184 -5.27 0.83 6.21
CA MET A 184 -6.56 0.43 5.71
C MET A 184 -7.54 0.19 6.85
N MET A 185 -8.77 0.67 6.68
CA MET A 185 -9.85 0.54 7.66
C MET A 185 -11.12 -0.02 7.03
N PRO A 186 -11.98 -0.71 7.80
CA PRO A 186 -13.22 -1.28 7.30
C PRO A 186 -14.17 -0.18 6.82
N THR A 187 -14.69 -0.33 5.59
CA THR A 187 -15.74 0.55 5.07
C THR A 187 -16.91 0.59 6.05
N GLU A 188 -17.30 -0.58 6.54
CA GLU A 188 -18.41 -0.79 7.47
C GLU A 188 -17.96 -1.51 8.73
N SER A 189 -18.39 -1.02 9.89
CA SER A 189 -18.09 -1.64 11.19
C SER A 189 -19.02 -2.81 11.52
N VAL A 190 -19.13 -3.77 10.60
CA VAL A 190 -20.11 -4.89 10.66
C VAL A 190 -19.95 -5.75 11.92
N TYR A 191 -18.78 -5.73 12.55
CA TYR A 191 -18.46 -6.53 13.74
C TYR A 191 -18.32 -5.67 15.00
N GLY A 192 -18.77 -4.42 14.94
CA GLY A 192 -18.64 -3.42 16.00
C GLY A 192 -17.48 -2.45 15.74
N GLY A 193 -17.35 -1.46 16.63
CA GLY A 193 -16.30 -0.44 16.55
C GLY A 193 -14.89 -1.04 16.63
N TRP A 194 -13.88 -0.21 16.37
CA TRP A 194 -12.49 -0.61 16.50
C TRP A 194 -12.19 -1.21 17.90
N PRO A 195 -11.38 -2.28 17.99
CA PRO A 195 -10.65 -3.00 16.94
C PRO A 195 -11.46 -4.15 16.31
N ASN A 196 -12.76 -4.25 16.62
CA ASN A 196 -13.54 -5.44 16.28
C ASN A 196 -13.77 -5.63 14.79
N SER A 197 -13.74 -4.57 14.00
CA SER A 197 -13.88 -4.64 12.54
C SER A 197 -12.55 -4.67 11.78
N GLY A 198 -11.42 -4.62 12.49
CA GLY A 198 -10.08 -4.71 11.91
C GLY A 198 -9.44 -3.37 11.52
N GLU A 199 -8.14 -3.42 11.31
CA GLU A 199 -7.25 -2.39 10.76
C GLU A 199 -6.02 -3.10 10.18
N ILE A 200 -5.52 -2.63 9.03
CA ILE A 200 -4.27 -3.11 8.43
C ILE A 200 -3.36 -1.92 8.17
N ASP A 201 -2.26 -1.85 8.89
CA ASP A 201 -1.22 -0.85 8.71
C ASP A 201 -0.15 -1.41 7.79
N ILE A 202 -0.08 -0.86 6.59
CA ILE A 202 0.83 -1.30 5.53
C ILE A 202 2.22 -0.70 5.76
N MET A 203 2.24 0.55 6.19
CA MET A 203 3.44 1.29 6.51
C MET A 203 3.12 2.31 7.60
N GLU A 204 3.82 2.19 8.72
CA GLU A 204 3.94 3.26 9.70
C GLU A 204 5.41 3.48 10.04
N THR A 205 5.77 4.74 10.27
CA THR A 205 7.03 5.08 10.91
C THR A 205 6.87 6.32 11.76
N THR A 206 7.88 6.65 12.57
CA THR A 206 7.92 7.89 13.31
C THR A 206 9.17 8.65 12.93
N GLY A 207 9.09 9.98 12.90
CA GLY A 207 10.25 10.81 12.59
C GLY A 207 11.40 10.70 13.60
N LYS A 208 11.22 9.99 14.72
CA LYS A 208 12.30 9.58 15.63
C LYS A 208 13.23 8.54 14.99
N ASN A 209 12.68 7.63 14.19
CA ASN A 209 13.42 6.61 13.47
C ASN A 209 12.78 6.36 12.10
N PRO A 210 12.94 7.30 11.15
CA PRO A 210 12.17 7.27 9.91
C PRO A 210 12.50 6.08 9.00
N ASN A 211 13.67 5.46 9.17
CA ASN A 211 14.06 4.26 8.44
C ASN A 211 13.50 2.98 9.05
N TYR A 212 12.86 3.02 10.22
CA TYR A 212 12.24 1.87 10.85
C TYR A 212 10.77 1.83 10.48
N ILE A 213 10.43 0.90 9.58
CA ILE A 213 9.10 0.77 9.00
C ILE A 213 8.38 -0.36 9.70
N GLN A 214 7.15 -0.11 10.13
CA GLN A 214 6.28 -1.06 10.81
C GLN A 214 5.07 -1.39 9.94
N GLY A 215 4.63 -2.63 10.06
CA GLY A 215 3.38 -3.11 9.48
C GLY A 215 2.64 -3.90 10.53
N THR A 216 1.38 -3.55 10.76
CA THR A 216 0.61 -3.99 11.91
C THR A 216 -0.80 -4.39 11.50
N THR A 217 -1.37 -5.33 12.26
CA THR A 217 -2.78 -5.69 12.13
C THR A 217 -3.46 -5.53 13.49
N HIS A 218 -4.51 -4.72 13.57
CA HIS A 218 -5.31 -4.58 14.78
C HIS A 218 -6.58 -5.38 14.63
N THR A 219 -6.76 -6.37 15.51
CA THR A 219 -7.94 -7.24 15.51
C THR A 219 -8.35 -7.54 16.93
N THR A 220 -9.47 -8.25 17.09
CA THR A 220 -9.86 -8.75 18.42
C THR A 220 -8.86 -9.74 19.03
N VAL A 221 -7.96 -10.36 18.25
CA VAL A 221 -6.93 -11.25 18.77
C VAL A 221 -5.91 -10.48 19.59
N SER A 222 -5.56 -9.27 19.14
CA SER A 222 -4.61 -8.39 19.83
C SER A 222 -5.28 -7.40 20.78
N GLN A 223 -6.61 -7.43 20.91
CA GLN A 223 -7.39 -6.45 21.67
C GLN A 223 -7.04 -5.00 21.29
N GLY A 224 -6.67 -4.77 20.02
CA GLY A 224 -6.26 -3.45 19.53
C GLY A 224 -4.79 -3.09 19.79
N GLY A 225 -4.02 -3.91 20.50
CA GLY A 225 -2.57 -3.70 20.70
C GLY A 225 -1.70 -3.94 19.46
N GLY A 226 -2.29 -4.49 18.40
CA GLY A 226 -1.59 -4.79 17.15
C GLY A 226 -0.81 -6.12 17.19
N VAL A 227 -0.73 -6.80 16.05
CA VAL A 227 0.28 -7.84 15.77
C VAL A 227 0.97 -7.43 14.49
N GLY A 228 2.28 -7.29 14.54
CA GLY A 228 3.05 -6.72 13.44
C GLY A 228 4.49 -7.18 13.41
N GLY A 229 5.18 -6.71 12.38
CA GLY A 229 6.61 -6.83 12.19
C GLY A 229 7.21 -5.49 11.80
N ALA A 230 8.53 -5.46 11.68
CA ALA A 230 9.22 -4.27 11.22
C ALA A 230 10.40 -4.62 10.32
N THR A 231 10.79 -3.67 9.50
CA THR A 231 11.96 -3.73 8.63
C THR A 231 12.71 -2.41 8.68
N THR A 232 13.92 -2.38 8.12
CA THR A 232 14.69 -1.15 7.93
C THR A 232 14.69 -0.78 6.45
N CYS A 233 14.26 0.44 6.14
CA CYS A 233 14.25 1.03 4.81
C CYS A 233 15.13 2.30 4.80
N PRO A 234 16.45 2.19 4.49
CA PRO A 234 17.38 3.33 4.57
C PRO A 234 17.09 4.48 3.59
N THR A 235 16.28 4.19 2.57
CA THR A 235 15.85 5.11 1.51
C THR A 235 14.49 5.75 1.78
N SER A 236 13.82 5.39 2.88
CA SER A 236 12.45 5.82 3.22
C SER A 236 12.21 7.32 3.07
N THR A 237 13.18 8.16 3.42
CA THR A 237 13.08 9.63 3.37
C THR A 237 13.82 10.27 2.20
N LYS A 238 14.48 9.47 1.37
CA LYS A 238 15.45 9.94 0.37
C LYS A 238 15.07 9.60 -1.06
N ASP A 239 14.32 8.53 -1.24
CA ASP A 239 13.94 8.01 -2.54
C ASP A 239 12.57 7.34 -2.45
N TRP A 240 11.97 7.06 -3.60
CA TRP A 240 10.71 6.35 -3.71
C TRP A 240 10.86 4.90 -3.28
N ASN A 241 9.96 4.45 -2.41
CA ASN A 241 9.89 3.06 -1.94
C ASN A 241 8.48 2.51 -2.18
N LEU A 242 8.38 1.20 -2.38
CA LEU A 242 7.12 0.49 -2.52
C LEU A 242 6.71 -0.12 -1.18
N TYR A 243 5.55 0.28 -0.68
CA TYR A 243 4.93 -0.27 0.53
C TYR A 243 3.66 -0.99 0.13
N ALA A 244 3.57 -2.28 0.42
CA ALA A 244 2.45 -3.08 -0.07
C ALA A 244 1.90 -4.06 0.95
N SER A 245 0.64 -4.42 0.74
CA SER A 245 -0.02 -5.54 1.39
C SER A 245 -0.56 -6.51 0.35
N GLU A 246 -0.34 -7.79 0.58
CA GLU A 246 -1.02 -8.86 -0.14
C GLU A 246 -1.99 -9.50 0.84
N TRP A 247 -3.29 -9.36 0.59
CA TRP A 247 -4.35 -9.86 1.45
C TRP A 247 -5.23 -10.85 0.70
N ASP A 248 -5.38 -12.05 1.24
CA ASP A 248 -6.32 -13.04 0.71
C ASP A 248 -7.11 -13.72 1.84
N GLU A 249 -7.82 -14.80 1.50
CA GLU A 249 -8.61 -15.54 2.50
C GLU A 249 -7.78 -16.32 3.53
N THR A 250 -6.47 -16.48 3.29
CA THR A 250 -5.53 -17.22 4.13
C THR A 250 -4.75 -16.31 5.07
N GLY A 251 -4.52 -15.06 4.69
CA GLY A 251 -3.67 -14.17 5.46
C GLY A 251 -3.46 -12.78 4.87
N ILE A 252 -2.70 -11.97 5.60
CA ILE A 252 -2.17 -10.68 5.17
C ILE A 252 -0.66 -10.78 5.19
N LYS A 253 0.00 -10.40 4.10
CA LYS A 253 1.44 -10.13 4.06
C LYS A 253 1.64 -8.62 3.99
N ILE A 254 2.67 -8.13 4.66
CA ILE A 254 3.13 -6.74 4.53
C ILE A 254 4.55 -6.76 3.95
N ILE A 255 4.77 -5.87 2.98
CA ILE A 255 5.85 -5.91 2.01
C ILE A 255 6.49 -4.52 1.93
N ASP A 256 7.82 -4.47 1.99
CA ASP A 256 8.64 -3.28 1.72
C ASP A 256 9.58 -3.59 0.56
N ASN A 257 9.51 -2.82 -0.50
CA ASN A 257 10.30 -2.98 -1.73
C ASN A 257 10.33 -4.44 -2.24
N GLY A 258 9.14 -5.04 -2.36
CA GLY A 258 8.96 -6.43 -2.82
C GLY A 258 9.33 -7.51 -1.80
N LYS A 259 9.88 -7.15 -0.64
CA LYS A 259 10.24 -8.11 0.42
C LYS A 259 9.18 -8.15 1.52
N THR A 260 8.53 -9.30 1.66
CA THR A 260 7.66 -9.57 2.81
C THR A 260 8.49 -9.56 4.10
N TYR A 261 8.07 -8.75 5.07
CA TYR A 261 8.70 -8.68 6.40
C TYR A 261 7.73 -9.04 7.53
N PHE A 262 6.43 -9.10 7.25
CA PHE A 262 5.42 -9.55 8.18
C PHE A 262 4.35 -10.39 7.47
N THR A 263 3.85 -11.42 8.16
CA THR A 263 2.72 -12.23 7.70
C THR A 263 1.80 -12.53 8.87
N TYR A 264 0.55 -12.11 8.74
CA TYR A 264 -0.54 -12.49 9.62
C TYR A 264 -1.31 -13.65 8.96
N THR A 265 -1.11 -14.86 9.46
CA THR A 265 -1.84 -16.04 8.97
C THR A 265 -3.12 -16.24 9.76
N HIS A 266 -4.20 -16.54 9.04
CA HIS A 266 -5.38 -17.11 9.68
C HIS A 266 -5.08 -18.57 10.03
N SER A 267 -5.02 -18.89 11.33
CA SER A 267 -5.12 -20.29 11.76
C SER A 267 -6.59 -20.70 11.67
N PRO A 268 -6.95 -21.72 10.87
CA PRO A 268 -8.30 -22.26 10.89
C PRO A 268 -8.60 -22.76 12.31
N SER A 269 -9.63 -22.18 12.93
CA SER A 269 -10.24 -22.71 14.15
C SER A 269 -11.10 -23.93 13.83
#